data_AF-A0A2V3XYE3-F1
#
_entry.id   AF-A0A2V3XYE3-F1
#
_cell.length_a   1.000
_cell.length_b   1.000
_cell.length_c   1.000
_cell.angle_alpha   90.00
_cell.angle_beta   90.00
_cell.angle_gamma   90.00
#
_symmetry.space_group_name_H-M   'P 1'
#
loop_
_entity.id
_entity.type
_entity.pdbx_description
1 polymer ?
#
loop_
_entity_poly.entity_id
_entity_poly.type
_entity_poly.pdbx_seq_one_letter_code
_entity_poly.pdbx_strand_id
1 'polypeptide(L)'
;MKLTRNNLNEVLFENQDARLLIEDVVSHTQAGIYYYHDVEITLQAALKIWNRANEAEQNEAPYHASFLDFKGESRPRAAWCPAL
;
A
#
# COMPACT_ATOMS: atom_id res chain seq x y z
N MET A 1 -11.36 6.78 1.12
CA MET A 1 -11.04 7.28 2.47
C MET A 1 -9.53 7.52 2.60
N LYS A 2 -9.08 8.66 3.12
CA LYS A 2 -7.66 8.85 3.47
C LYS A 2 -7.38 8.10 4.78
N LEU A 3 -6.36 7.25 4.80
CA LEU A 3 -5.99 6.52 6.01
C LEU A 3 -5.29 7.43 7.01
N THR A 4 -5.62 7.22 8.27
CA THR A 4 -5.02 7.84 9.44
C THR A 4 -4.96 6.80 10.53
N ARG A 5 -4.19 7.05 11.60
CA ARG A 5 -4.14 6.14 12.75
C ARG A 5 -5.51 5.82 13.36
N ASN A 6 -6.47 6.75 13.23
CA ASN A 6 -7.79 6.66 13.86
C ASN A 6 -8.80 5.80 13.09
N ASN A 7 -8.53 5.47 11.82
CA ASN A 7 -9.48 4.74 10.97
C ASN A 7 -8.94 3.40 10.44
N LEU A 8 -7.81 2.92 10.96
CA LEU A 8 -7.26 1.62 10.57
C LEU A 8 -8.17 0.45 10.99
N ASN A 9 -9.01 0.62 12.00
CA ASN A 9 -10.02 -0.37 12.40
C ASN A 9 -11.16 -0.53 11.39
N GLU A 10 -11.32 0.41 10.45
CA GLU A 10 -12.34 0.37 9.39
C GLU A 10 -11.82 -0.27 8.10
N VAL A 11 -10.59 -0.82 8.13
CA VAL A 11 -9.86 -1.30 6.97
C VAL A 11 -9.63 -2.81 7.09
N LEU A 12 -9.83 -3.51 5.98
CA LEU A 12 -9.53 -4.95 5.89
C LEU A 12 -8.04 -5.15 5.62
N PHE A 13 -7.39 -5.94 6.47
CA PHE A 13 -5.97 -6.32 6.33
C PHE A 13 -5.86 -7.83 6.26
N GLU A 14 -4.98 -8.33 5.38
CA GLU A 14 -4.65 -9.76 5.26
C GLU A 14 -4.16 -10.34 6.59
N ASN A 15 -3.36 -9.57 7.34
CA ASN A 15 -2.83 -9.96 8.64
C ASN A 15 -2.42 -8.75 9.49
N GLN A 16 -2.04 -9.02 10.74
CA GLN A 16 -1.63 -7.98 11.69
C GLN A 16 -0.37 -7.24 11.24
N ASP A 17 0.56 -7.90 10.53
CA ASP A 17 1.79 -7.26 10.06
C ASP A 17 1.49 -6.21 8.99
N ALA A 18 0.56 -6.50 8.07
CA ALA A 18 0.09 -5.54 7.07
C ALA A 18 -0.50 -4.29 7.74
N ARG A 19 -1.25 -4.48 8.84
CA ARG A 19 -1.79 -3.36 9.63
C ARG A 19 -0.67 -2.55 10.28
N LEU A 20 0.31 -3.20 10.91
CA LEU A 20 1.42 -2.51 11.57
C LEU A 20 2.26 -1.69 10.59
N LEU A 21 2.51 -2.21 9.39
CA LEU A 21 3.22 -1.47 8.33
C LEU A 21 2.46 -0.20 7.94
N ILE A 22 1.14 -0.27 7.76
CA ILE A 22 0.35 0.93 7.41
C ILE A 22 0.25 1.89 8.61
N GLU A 23 0.11 1.38 9.84
CA GLU A 23 0.14 2.21 11.06
C GLU A 23 1.44 2.99 11.17
N ASP A 24 2.57 2.35 10.89
CA ASP A 24 3.87 2.99 10.90
C ASP A 24 3.94 4.13 9.87
N VAL A 25 3.51 3.88 8.63
CA VAL A 25 3.53 4.90 7.57
C VAL A 25 2.68 6.11 7.94
N VAL A 26 1.43 5.92 8.39
CA VAL A 26 0.54 7.05 8.73
C VAL A 26 0.91 7.77 10.02
N SER A 27 1.80 7.18 10.84
CA SER A 27 2.25 7.77 12.11
C SER A 27 3.59 8.48 11.97
N HIS A 28 4.46 8.03 11.07
CA HIS A 28 5.86 8.45 11.01
C HIS A 28 6.29 9.05 9.67
N THR A 29 5.39 9.14 8.69
CA THR A 29 5.69 9.78 7.39
C THR A 29 4.61 10.79 7.01
N GLN A 30 4.92 11.63 6.03
CA GLN A 30 3.98 12.57 5.41
C GLN A 30 3.14 11.92 4.29
N ALA A 31 3.25 10.61 4.09
CA ALA A 31 2.58 9.91 3.00
C ALA A 31 1.05 10.00 3.07
N GLY A 32 0.42 10.36 1.94
CA GLY A 32 -1.02 10.33 1.81
C GLY A 32 -1.50 8.98 1.25
N ILE A 33 -2.00 8.11 2.12
CA ILE A 33 -2.54 6.80 1.71
C ILE A 33 -4.06 6.89 1.52
N TYR A 34 -4.55 6.44 0.36
CA TYR A 34 -5.97 6.43 0.00
C TYR A 34 -6.50 5.00 -0.15
N TYR A 35 -7.46 4.68 0.70
CA TYR A 35 -8.16 3.40 0.75
C TYR A 35 -9.54 3.47 0.10
N TYR A 36 -9.88 2.43 -0.65
CA TYR A 36 -11.20 2.22 -1.23
C TYR A 36 -11.89 1.11 -0.44
N HIS A 37 -13.15 1.34 -0.07
CA HIS A 37 -13.92 0.38 0.72
C HIS A 37 -13.92 -1.02 0.09
N ASP A 38 -13.95 -2.03 0.94
CA ASP A 38 -14.03 -3.45 0.60
C ASP A 38 -12.83 -4.03 -0.17
N VAL A 39 -11.68 -3.32 -0.15
CA VAL A 39 -10.41 -3.86 -0.65
C VAL A 39 -9.61 -4.41 0.53
N GLU A 40 -9.18 -5.66 0.49
CA GLU A 40 -8.22 -6.16 1.49
C GLU A 40 -6.82 -5.61 1.19
N ILE A 41 -6.17 -5.03 2.20
CA ILE A 41 -4.76 -4.65 2.12
C ILE A 41 -3.92 -5.90 2.38
N THR A 42 -3.26 -6.37 1.33
CA THR A 42 -2.31 -7.47 1.43
C THR A 42 -1.02 -7.01 2.10
N LEU A 43 -0.31 -7.94 2.73
CA LEU A 43 1.01 -7.70 3.31
C LEU A 43 1.99 -7.19 2.25
N GLN A 44 1.92 -7.73 1.03
CA GLN A 44 2.77 -7.30 -0.07
C GLN A 44 2.51 -5.84 -0.47
N ALA A 45 1.25 -5.41 -0.53
CA ALA A 45 0.90 -4.03 -0.83
C ALA A 45 1.33 -3.09 0.30
N ALA A 46 1.10 -3.47 1.55
CA ALA A 46 1.54 -2.72 2.72
C ALA A 46 3.06 -2.53 2.74
N LEU A 47 3.83 -3.59 2.45
CA LEU A 47 5.29 -3.53 2.40
C LEU A 47 5.79 -2.61 1.28
N LYS A 48 5.15 -2.63 0.10
CA LYS A 48 5.49 -1.72 -1.01
C LYS A 48 5.25 -0.26 -0.63
N ILE A 49 4.11 0.03 0.01
CA ILE A 49 3.78 1.38 0.48
C ILE A 49 4.77 1.81 1.55
N TRP A 50 5.08 0.94 2.51
CA TRP A 50 6.03 1.21 3.57
C TRP A 50 7.41 1.58 3.04
N ASN A 51 7.96 0.79 2.12
CA ASN A 51 9.25 1.08 1.50
C ASN A 51 9.26 2.44 0.77
N ARG A 52 8.25 2.69 -0.07
CA ARG A 52 8.17 3.93 -0.86
C ARG A 52 7.91 5.17 -0.01
N ALA A 53 7.11 5.04 1.05
CA ALA A 53 6.85 6.14 1.97
C ALA A 53 8.11 6.52 2.75
N ASN A 54 8.86 5.53 3.23
CA ASN A 54 10.13 5.78 3.92
C ASN A 54 11.19 6.39 2.99
N GLU A 55 11.28 5.91 1.74
CA GLU A 55 12.16 6.49 0.73
C GLU A 55 11.78 7.96 0.44
N ALA A 56 10.48 8.25 0.30
CA ALA A 56 10.02 9.61 0.05
C ALA A 56 10.26 10.54 1.24
N GLU A 57 10.03 10.06 2.47
CA GLU A 57 10.31 10.81 3.69
C GLU A 57 11.80 11.18 3.80
N GLN A 58 12.70 10.22 3.52
CA GLN A 58 14.15 10.47 3.52
C GLN A 58 14.60 11.48 2.46
N ASN A 59 13.88 11.58 1.35
CA ASN A 59 14.17 12.50 0.25
C ASN A 59 13.35 13.79 0.33
N GLU A 60 12.59 14.02 1.41
CA GLU A 60 11.64 15.14 1.56
C GLU A 60 10.68 15.28 0.36
N ALA A 61 10.35 14.16 -0.27
CA ALA A 61 9.52 14.09 -1.46
C ALA A 61 8.06 13.81 -1.09
N PRO A 62 7.07 14.41 -1.78
CA PRO A 62 5.67 14.08 -1.55
C PRO A 62 5.38 12.66 -2.07
N TYR A 63 4.69 11.86 -1.26
CA TYR A 63 4.25 10.52 -1.64
C TYR A 63 2.76 10.31 -1.40
N HIS A 64 2.09 9.78 -2.42
CA HIS A 64 0.70 9.37 -2.36
C HIS A 64 0.53 7.96 -2.92
N ALA A 65 -0.25 7.14 -2.23
CA ALA A 65 -0.52 5.77 -2.63
C ALA A 65 -2.01 5.49 -2.65
N SER A 66 -2.49 4.77 -3.66
CA SER A 66 -3.83 4.19 -3.66
C SER A 66 -3.76 2.67 -3.65
N PHE A 67 -4.58 2.02 -2.82
CA PHE A 67 -4.67 0.55 -2.83
C PHE A 67 -5.21 -0.03 -4.13
N LEU A 68 -5.89 0.77 -4.96
CA LEU A 68 -6.30 0.33 -6.31
C LEU A 68 -5.11 0.08 -7.23
N ASP A 69 -4.00 0.79 -7.03
CA ASP A 69 -2.79 0.65 -7.87
C ASP A 69 -2.19 -0.75 -7.75
N PHE A 70 -2.39 -1.42 -6.61
CA PHE A 70 -1.84 -2.74 -6.31
C PHE A 70 -2.79 -3.90 -6.66
N LYS A 71 -4.06 -3.61 -6.95
CA LYS A 71 -5.08 -4.62 -7.31
C LYS A 71 -4.80 -5.28 -8.68
N GLY A 72 -3.98 -4.65 -9.53
CA GLY A 72 -3.63 -5.15 -10.86
C GLY A 72 -2.32 -5.94 -10.95
N GLU A 73 -1.49 -5.96 -9.91
CA GLU A 73 -0.14 -6.54 -9.95
C GLU A 73 -0.10 -8.07 -9.74
N SER A 74 -1.24 -8.70 -9.44
CA SER A 74 -1.36 -10.15 -9.24
C SER A 74 -1.59 -10.94 -10.52
N ARG A 75 -1.58 -10.33 -11.71
CA ARG A 75 -1.46 -11.13 -12.94
C ARG A 75 0.02 -11.47 -13.11
N PRO A 76 0.45 -12.75 -13.03
CA PRO A 76 1.73 -13.10 -13.61
C PRO A 76 1.67 -12.59 -15.05
N ARG A 77 2.63 -11.75 -15.44
CA ARG A 77 2.95 -11.58 -16.85
C ARG A 77 3.36 -12.97 -17.31
N ALA A 78 2.38 -13.78 -17.72
CA ALA A 78 2.64 -14.88 -18.61
C ALA A 78 3.37 -14.22 -19.77
N ALA A 79 4.68 -14.47 -19.83
CA ALA A 79 5.49 -14.13 -20.96
C ALA A 79 4.73 -14.68 -22.16
N TRP A 80 4.14 -13.79 -22.96
CA TRP A 80 3.77 -14.13 -24.31
C TRP A 80 5.09 -14.50 -24.98
N CYS A 81 5.37 -15.79 -25.06
CA CYS A 81 6.24 -16.33 -26.09
C CYS A 81 5.46 -16.15 -27.40
N PRO A 82 5.87 -15.29 -28.33
CA PRO A 82 5.48 -15.51 -29.70
C PRO A 82 6.31 -16.70 -30.17
N ALA A 83 5.67 -17.85 -30.34
CA ALA A 83 6.19 -18.83 -31.26
C ALA A 83 6.11 -18.22 -32.65
N LEU A 84 7.28 -17.94 -33.25
CA LEU A 84 7.57 -18.00 -34.68
C LEU A 84 9.06 -17.74 -34.91
#